data_AF-A0A496QCI7-F1
#
_entry.id   AF-A0A496QCI7-F1
#
_cell.length_a   1.000
_cell.length_b   1.000
_cell.length_c   1.000
_cell.angle_alpha   90.00
_cell.angle_beta   90.00
_cell.angle_gamma   90.00
#
_symmetry.space_group_name_H-M   'P 1'
#
loop_
_entity.id
_entity.type
_entity.pdbx_description
1 polymer ?
#
loop_
_entity_poly.entity_id
_entity_poly.type
_entity_poly.pdbx_seq_one_letter_code
_entity_poly.pdbx_strand_id
1 'polypeptide(L)'
;MMVLDYFKKKFIEVDLNPLNLKFRDEKTEKAFQDYYARNYAKTLKYLLMAAVFLYLAFLFVDFYAVPMVFKELVAIRIVFVVYCIVLVSFQNTKFFYNHTRAIVTGIILAATAGLMSIIVIADNIREFRLLGTYQYDSSIILVLAFLYALARLGFWWSAFTGWVVVLMYDIAILAVGNLPDYILVDRNVVFSAINFIGMLASYLFEYESKKAFYFQQKSALERKKLDELNKNLEIKVAERTQELEKSNKELSEAFGRLIIAVSNITNLRDPTTATHHEETAKIAVFLGEKLNLDHESLDDLRIAALLH
;
A
#
# COMPACT_ATOMS: atom_id res chain seq x y z
N MET A 1 8.73 -17.46 -26.13
CA MET A 1 8.95 -16.04 -26.46
C MET A 1 7.83 -15.14 -25.94
N MET A 2 6.55 -15.48 -26.16
CA MET A 2 5.38 -14.66 -25.77
C MET A 2 5.21 -14.40 -24.25
N VAL A 3 5.54 -15.37 -23.39
CA VAL A 3 5.45 -15.20 -21.92
C VAL A 3 6.54 -14.27 -21.38
N LEU A 4 7.77 -14.41 -21.87
CA LEU A 4 8.89 -13.53 -21.50
C LEU A 4 8.64 -12.08 -21.91
N ASP A 5 8.08 -11.84 -23.09
CA ASP A 5 7.69 -10.49 -23.54
C ASP A 5 6.53 -9.89 -22.72
N TYR A 6 5.57 -10.72 -22.31
CA TYR A 6 4.48 -10.29 -21.43
C TYR A 6 5.01 -9.80 -20.07
N PHE A 7 5.90 -10.57 -19.45
CA PHE A 7 6.54 -10.15 -18.20
C PHE A 7 7.43 -8.92 -18.40
N LYS A 8 8.23 -8.88 -19.47
CA LYS A 8 9.11 -7.75 -19.79
C LYS A 8 8.34 -6.42 -19.90
N LYS A 9 7.18 -6.40 -20.56
CA LYS A 9 6.30 -5.22 -20.62
C LYS A 9 5.82 -4.76 -19.24
N LYS A 10 5.39 -5.70 -18.38
CA LYS A 10 4.96 -5.40 -17.01
C LYS A 10 6.09 -4.85 -16.12
N PHE A 11 7.32 -5.33 -16.28
CA PHE A 11 8.46 -4.80 -15.51
C PHE A 11 8.89 -3.40 -15.97
N ILE A 12 8.76 -3.10 -17.27
CA ILE A 12 9.04 -1.77 -17.83
C ILE A 12 8.02 -0.74 -17.32
N GLU A 13 6.74 -1.12 -17.20
CA GLU A 13 5.68 -0.23 -16.69
C GLU A 13 5.94 0.27 -15.26
N VAL A 14 6.57 -0.56 -14.43
CA VAL A 14 6.82 -0.30 -13.00
C VAL A 14 8.29 0.10 -12.74
N ASP A 15 9.10 0.27 -13.80
CA ASP A 15 10.53 0.60 -13.76
C ASP A 15 11.36 -0.28 -12.81
N LEU A 16 11.12 -1.59 -12.87
CA LEU A 16 11.78 -2.61 -12.05
C LEU A 16 12.82 -3.40 -12.86
N ASN A 17 13.94 -3.77 -12.22
CA ASN A 17 14.86 -4.76 -12.77
C ASN A 17 14.35 -6.19 -12.47
N PRO A 18 14.15 -7.06 -13.48
CA PRO A 18 13.55 -8.38 -13.27
C PRO A 18 14.41 -9.34 -12.43
N LEU A 19 15.73 -9.16 -12.36
CA LEU A 19 16.63 -10.08 -11.66
C LEU A 19 16.73 -9.79 -10.16
N ASN A 20 16.85 -8.52 -9.78
CA ASN A 20 17.03 -8.13 -8.38
C ASN A 20 15.79 -7.44 -7.79
N LEU A 21 14.75 -7.25 -8.59
CA LEU A 21 13.51 -6.56 -8.26
C LEU A 21 13.70 -5.14 -7.75
N LYS A 22 14.88 -4.51 -7.86
CA LYS A 22 15.07 -3.13 -7.42
C LYS A 22 14.43 -2.17 -8.42
N PHE A 23 13.86 -1.08 -7.90
CA PHE A 23 13.51 0.07 -8.75
C PHE A 23 14.80 0.65 -9.35
N ARG A 24 14.73 1.10 -10.61
CA ARG A 24 15.91 1.73 -11.25
C ARG A 24 16.21 3.10 -10.65
N ASP A 25 15.18 3.84 -10.23
CA ASP A 25 15.34 5.04 -9.43
C ASP A 25 15.65 4.71 -7.97
N GLU A 26 16.84 5.09 -7.52
CA GLU A 26 17.33 4.85 -6.16
C GLU A 26 16.49 5.55 -5.08
N LYS A 27 15.93 6.73 -5.40
CA LYS A 27 15.06 7.45 -4.46
C LYS A 27 13.77 6.67 -4.20
N THR A 28 13.16 6.14 -5.26
CA THR A 28 11.97 5.29 -5.16
C THR A 28 12.26 3.98 -4.43
N GLU A 29 13.41 3.34 -4.68
CA GLU A 29 13.83 2.13 -3.94
C GLU A 29 14.01 2.42 -2.45
N LYS A 30 14.66 3.53 -2.08
CA LYS A 30 14.83 3.92 -0.69
C LYS A 30 13.48 4.22 -0.01
N ALA A 31 12.59 4.94 -0.71
CA ALA A 31 11.25 5.20 -0.21
C ALA A 31 10.44 3.91 0.00
N PHE A 32 10.56 2.94 -0.92
CA PHE A 32 9.96 1.62 -0.76
C PHE A 32 10.53 0.87 0.44
N GLN A 33 11.85 0.85 0.62
CA GLN A 33 12.49 0.15 1.75
C GLN A 33 12.04 0.74 3.10
N ASP A 34 11.99 2.07 3.20
CA ASP A 34 11.52 2.77 4.39
C ASP A 34 10.03 2.53 4.68
N TYR A 35 9.20 2.49 3.64
CA TYR A 35 7.78 2.16 3.73
C TYR A 35 7.59 0.71 4.20
N TYR A 36 8.30 -0.22 3.54
CA TYR A 36 8.23 -1.65 3.81
C TYR A 36 8.70 -1.98 5.22
N ALA A 37 9.86 -1.48 5.64
CA ALA A 37 10.41 -1.73 6.97
C ALA A 37 9.47 -1.23 8.09
N ARG A 38 8.91 -0.03 7.95
CA ARG A 38 7.98 0.52 8.94
C ARG A 38 6.68 -0.26 9.03
N ASN A 39 6.11 -0.64 7.89
CA ASN A 39 4.86 -1.39 7.88
C ASN A 39 5.06 -2.84 8.35
N TYR A 40 6.18 -3.45 7.96
CA TYR A 40 6.53 -4.82 8.30
C TYR A 40 6.88 -4.97 9.79
N ALA A 41 7.66 -4.06 10.37
CA ALA A 41 8.01 -4.08 11.80
C ALA A 41 6.77 -4.08 12.71
N LYS A 42 5.68 -3.37 12.33
CA LYS A 42 4.41 -3.39 13.07
C LYS A 42 3.73 -4.76 13.04
N THR A 43 3.88 -5.48 11.94
CA THR A 43 3.28 -6.80 11.73
C THR A 43 4.13 -7.90 12.35
N LEU A 44 5.45 -7.69 12.45
CA LEU A 44 6.44 -8.68 12.88
C LEU A 44 6.15 -9.27 14.25
N LYS A 45 5.61 -8.50 15.21
CA LYS A 45 5.22 -9.03 16.52
C LYS A 45 4.19 -10.16 16.43
N TYR A 46 3.22 -10.05 15.51
CA TYR A 46 2.19 -11.07 15.30
C TYR A 46 2.77 -12.31 14.62
N LEU A 47 3.69 -12.11 13.69
CA LEU A 47 4.42 -13.21 13.05
C LEU A 47 5.31 -13.95 14.05
N LEU A 48 5.95 -13.23 14.97
CA LEU A 48 6.76 -13.80 16.04
C LEU A 48 5.91 -14.55 17.06
N MET A 49 4.75 -14.02 17.44
CA MET A 49 3.81 -14.74 18.30
C MET A 49 3.35 -16.05 17.63
N ALA A 50 3.04 -16.01 16.33
CA ALA A 50 2.70 -17.22 15.56
C ALA A 50 3.88 -18.20 15.50
N ALA A 51 5.11 -17.72 15.27
CA ALA A 51 6.32 -18.55 15.26
C ALA A 51 6.55 -19.24 16.60
N VAL A 52 6.49 -18.49 17.70
CA VAL A 52 6.65 -19.02 19.07
C VAL A 52 5.55 -20.04 19.38
N PHE A 53 4.30 -19.74 19.02
CA PHE A 53 3.19 -20.65 19.20
C PHE A 53 3.40 -21.97 18.45
N LEU A 54 3.73 -21.90 17.15
CA LEU A 54 4.02 -23.09 16.34
C LEU A 54 5.22 -23.86 16.90
N TYR A 55 6.27 -23.17 17.33
CA TYR A 55 7.47 -23.79 17.89
C TYR A 55 7.20 -24.49 19.22
N LEU A 56 6.34 -23.93 20.07
CA LEU A 56 5.96 -24.54 21.34
C LEU A 56 4.91 -25.65 21.18
N ALA A 57 4.08 -25.62 20.13
CA ALA A 57 3.12 -26.69 19.86
C ALA A 57 3.80 -28.05 19.69
N PHE A 58 5.04 -28.08 19.21
CA PHE A 58 5.84 -29.31 19.11
C PHE A 58 6.24 -29.89 20.46
N LEU A 59 6.12 -29.17 21.59
CA LEU A 59 6.29 -29.79 22.92
C LEU A 59 5.30 -30.93 23.17
N PHE A 60 4.10 -30.85 22.59
CA PHE A 60 3.15 -31.95 22.65
C PHE A 60 3.73 -33.18 21.96
N VAL A 61 4.31 -33.00 20.76
CA VAL A 61 4.96 -34.07 20.02
C VAL A 61 6.17 -34.60 20.81
N ASP A 62 7.02 -33.72 21.32
CA ASP A 62 8.22 -34.09 22.09
C ASP A 62 7.86 -34.96 23.32
N PHE A 63 6.77 -34.63 24.02
CA PHE A 63 6.30 -35.38 25.19
C PHE A 63 5.89 -36.81 24.85
N TYR A 64 5.19 -37.01 23.73
CA TYR A 64 4.76 -38.35 23.29
C TYR A 64 5.88 -39.11 22.58
N ALA A 65 6.67 -38.43 21.76
CA ALA A 65 7.70 -39.02 20.93
C ALA A 65 8.92 -39.40 21.76
N VAL A 66 9.46 -38.47 22.57
CA VAL A 66 10.75 -38.66 23.25
C VAL A 66 10.68 -38.23 24.72
N PRO A 67 9.85 -38.88 25.57
CA PRO A 67 9.67 -38.48 26.96
C PRO A 67 10.98 -38.54 27.79
N MET A 68 11.94 -39.39 27.39
CA MET A 68 13.19 -39.61 28.13
C MET A 68 14.11 -38.38 28.17
N VAL A 69 14.17 -37.60 27.07
CA VAL A 69 14.98 -36.36 26.98
C VAL A 69 14.12 -35.10 26.93
N PHE A 70 12.87 -35.20 27.38
CA PHE A 70 11.91 -34.10 27.29
C PHE A 70 12.39 -32.81 27.97
N LYS A 71 13.14 -32.92 29.08
CA LYS A 71 13.66 -31.76 29.81
C LYS A 71 14.70 -30.99 28.98
N GLU A 72 15.57 -31.70 28.30
CA GLU A 72 16.58 -31.15 27.40
C GLU A 72 15.91 -30.46 26.20
N LEU A 73 14.89 -31.08 25.61
CA LEU A 73 14.12 -30.50 24.50
C LEU A 73 13.39 -29.22 24.92
N VAL A 74 12.74 -29.23 26.09
CA VAL A 74 12.10 -28.04 26.67
C VAL A 74 13.11 -26.92 26.90
N ALA A 75 14.31 -27.22 27.41
CA ALA A 75 15.34 -26.22 27.63
C ALA A 75 15.75 -25.51 26.33
N ILE A 76 15.95 -26.25 25.24
CA ILE A 76 16.25 -25.70 23.91
C ILE A 76 15.14 -24.74 23.47
N ARG A 77 13.88 -25.13 23.64
CA ARG A 77 12.74 -24.29 23.25
C ARG A 77 12.60 -23.04 24.11
N ILE A 78 12.82 -23.13 25.42
CA ILE A 78 12.79 -21.97 26.32
C ILE A 78 13.87 -20.95 25.92
N VAL A 79 15.09 -21.40 25.60
CA VAL A 79 16.16 -20.51 25.13
C VAL A 79 15.73 -19.76 23.87
N PHE A 80 15.11 -20.45 22.91
CA PHE A 80 14.57 -19.83 21.70
C PHE A 80 13.47 -18.80 22.01
N VAL A 81 12.52 -19.12 22.89
CA VAL A 81 11.44 -18.20 23.28
C VAL A 81 11.99 -16.95 23.97
N VAL A 82 12.95 -17.10 24.88
CA VAL A 82 13.62 -15.97 25.55
C VAL A 82 14.33 -15.11 24.51
N TYR A 83 15.04 -15.71 23.56
CA TYR A 83 15.67 -14.99 22.46
C TYR A 83 14.66 -14.16 21.65
N CYS A 84 13.49 -14.72 21.31
CA CYS A 84 12.43 -13.99 20.63
C CYS A 84 11.88 -12.82 21.47
N ILE A 85 11.64 -13.02 22.77
CA ILE A 85 11.14 -11.97 23.68
C ILE A 85 12.12 -10.80 23.77
N VAL A 86 13.42 -11.10 23.90
CA VAL A 86 14.47 -10.07 23.92
C VAL A 86 14.46 -9.25 22.64
N LEU A 87 14.37 -9.88 21.47
CA LEU A 87 14.33 -9.17 20.19
C LEU A 87 13.08 -8.28 20.03
N VAL A 88 11.91 -8.77 20.45
CA VAL A 88 10.66 -7.97 20.44
C VAL A 88 10.75 -6.77 21.38
N SER A 89 11.49 -6.88 22.47
CA SER A 89 11.66 -5.77 23.42
C SER A 89 12.36 -4.56 22.78
N PHE A 90 13.16 -4.77 21.73
CA PHE A 90 13.82 -3.71 20.96
C PHE A 90 13.00 -3.20 19.75
N GLN A 91 11.76 -3.65 19.53
CA GLN A 91 10.98 -3.37 18.31
C GLN A 91 10.76 -1.88 18.00
N ASN A 92 10.76 -1.02 19.02
CA ASN A 92 10.53 0.42 18.87
C ASN A 92 11.82 1.22 18.61
N THR A 93 12.98 0.56 18.54
CA THR A 93 14.26 1.24 18.37
C THR A 93 14.60 1.45 16.90
N LYS A 94 15.34 2.53 16.58
CA LYS A 94 15.86 2.79 15.23
C LYS A 94 16.72 1.63 14.69
N PHE A 95 17.46 0.96 15.58
CA PHE A 95 18.27 -0.20 15.23
C PHE A 95 17.43 -1.33 14.66
N PHE A 96 16.30 -1.63 15.29
CA PHE A 96 15.39 -2.69 14.86
C PHE A 96 14.83 -2.42 13.46
N TYR A 97 14.33 -1.20 13.19
CA TYR A 97 13.82 -0.84 11.88
C TYR A 97 14.86 -1.03 10.77
N ASN A 98 16.08 -0.55 10.99
CA ASN A 98 17.16 -0.61 9.99
C ASN A 98 17.65 -2.04 9.72
N HIS A 99 17.53 -2.94 10.70
CA HIS A 99 18.05 -4.32 10.61
C HIS A 99 16.96 -5.39 10.61
N THR A 100 15.69 -5.02 10.34
CA THR A 100 14.54 -5.93 10.45
C THR A 100 14.75 -7.24 9.67
N ARG A 101 15.31 -7.17 8.45
CA ARG A 101 15.58 -8.37 7.62
C ARG A 101 16.60 -9.30 8.28
N ALA A 102 17.71 -8.75 8.76
CA ALA A 102 18.77 -9.52 9.42
C ALA A 102 18.27 -10.15 10.74
N ILE A 103 17.48 -9.42 11.52
CA ILE A 103 16.87 -9.91 12.76
C ILE A 103 15.96 -11.11 12.47
N VAL A 104 15.08 -11.01 11.46
CA VAL A 104 14.16 -12.09 11.08
C VAL A 104 14.91 -13.32 10.55
N THR A 105 15.95 -13.13 9.73
CA THR A 105 16.84 -14.23 9.32
C THR A 105 17.48 -14.88 10.54
N GLY A 106 18.00 -14.10 11.50
CA GLY A 106 18.56 -14.61 12.75
C GLY A 106 17.57 -15.47 13.55
N ILE A 107 16.31 -15.05 13.65
CA ILE A 107 15.24 -15.83 14.30
C ILE A 107 15.01 -17.16 13.60
N ILE A 108 14.91 -17.17 12.27
CA ILE A 108 14.67 -18.40 11.50
C ILE A 108 15.84 -19.37 11.65
N LEU A 109 17.07 -18.85 11.56
CA LEU A 109 18.28 -19.66 11.74
C LEU A 109 18.42 -20.18 13.17
N ALA A 110 18.08 -19.39 14.19
CA ALA A 110 18.07 -19.84 15.58
C ALA A 110 17.02 -20.94 15.83
N ALA A 111 15.81 -20.78 15.28
CA ALA A 111 14.77 -21.81 15.34
C ALA A 111 15.25 -23.12 14.70
N THR A 112 15.87 -23.00 13.51
CA THR A 112 16.44 -24.12 12.76
C THR A 112 17.55 -24.80 13.55
N ALA A 113 18.51 -24.05 14.11
CA ALA A 113 19.58 -24.59 14.94
C ALA A 113 19.04 -25.37 16.15
N GLY A 114 18.02 -24.81 16.82
CA GLY A 114 17.30 -25.50 17.89
C GLY A 114 16.73 -26.84 17.41
N LEU A 115 16.01 -26.86 16.29
CA LEU A 115 15.46 -28.11 15.74
C LEU A 115 16.54 -29.12 15.33
N MET A 116 17.64 -28.66 14.73
CA MET A 116 18.77 -29.54 14.38
C MET A 116 19.42 -30.15 15.62
N SER A 117 19.56 -29.38 16.70
CA SER A 117 20.09 -29.92 17.96
C SER A 117 19.18 -31.00 18.56
N ILE A 118 17.85 -30.85 18.41
CA ILE A 118 16.88 -31.88 18.83
C ILE A 118 17.06 -33.16 18.02
N ILE A 119 17.24 -33.05 16.69
CA ILE A 119 17.49 -34.21 15.81
C ILE A 119 18.75 -34.97 16.25
N VAL A 120 19.86 -34.26 16.49
CA VAL A 120 21.14 -34.86 16.89
C VAL A 120 21.05 -35.50 18.28
N ILE A 121 20.39 -34.86 19.25
CA ILE A 121 20.20 -35.42 20.59
C ILE A 121 19.31 -36.65 20.55
N ALA A 122 18.23 -36.62 19.77
CA ALA A 122 17.28 -37.72 19.65
C ALA A 122 17.89 -38.96 18.97
N ASP A 123 18.81 -38.82 18.01
CA ASP A 123 19.45 -39.97 17.37
C ASP A 123 20.38 -40.76 18.31
N ASN A 124 21.01 -40.09 19.27
CA ASN A 124 21.86 -40.76 20.26
C ASN A 124 21.09 -41.78 21.12
N ILE A 125 19.75 -41.79 21.06
CA ILE A 125 18.88 -42.74 21.74
C ILE A 125 18.53 -43.88 20.77
N ARG A 126 19.13 -45.05 21.00
CA ARG A 126 19.14 -46.22 20.09
C ARG A 126 17.76 -46.74 19.69
N GLU A 127 16.75 -46.62 20.55
CA GLU A 127 15.35 -47.00 20.28
C GLU A 127 14.63 -46.02 19.34
N PHE A 128 15.17 -44.80 19.17
CA PHE A 128 14.48 -43.70 18.50
C PHE A 128 15.04 -43.31 17.13
N ARG A 129 16.17 -43.91 16.73
CA ARG A 129 16.87 -43.65 15.45
C ARG A 129 15.96 -43.72 14.21
N LEU A 130 14.94 -44.60 14.23
CA LEU A 130 14.02 -44.79 13.10
C LEU A 130 12.67 -44.05 13.24
N LEU A 131 12.16 -43.77 14.45
CA LEU A 131 10.89 -43.02 14.61
C LEU A 131 11.11 -41.50 14.66
N GLY A 132 12.21 -41.04 15.27
CA GLY A 132 12.48 -39.62 15.44
C GLY A 132 12.89 -38.90 14.18
N THR A 133 13.73 -39.52 13.35
CA THR A 133 14.26 -38.89 12.15
C THR A 133 13.16 -38.48 11.16
N TYR A 134 12.13 -39.30 10.93
CA TYR A 134 11.02 -38.93 10.03
C TYR A 134 10.11 -37.82 10.59
N GLN A 135 9.90 -37.77 11.90
CA GLN A 135 8.97 -36.83 12.50
C GLN A 135 9.57 -35.41 12.60
N TYR A 136 10.88 -35.31 12.84
CA TYR A 136 11.56 -34.01 12.90
C TYR A 136 11.85 -33.40 11.52
N ASP A 137 11.88 -34.19 10.43
CA ASP A 137 11.93 -33.69 9.05
C ASP A 137 10.76 -32.76 8.72
N SER A 138 9.56 -33.08 9.23
CA SER A 138 8.35 -32.26 9.06
C SER A 138 8.49 -30.87 9.69
N SER A 139 9.34 -30.73 10.71
CA SER A 139 9.59 -29.44 11.37
C SER A 139 10.33 -28.47 10.46
N ILE A 140 11.21 -28.97 9.59
CA ILE A 140 11.98 -28.15 8.65
C ILE A 140 11.07 -27.65 7.53
N ILE A 141 10.17 -28.50 7.04
CA ILE A 141 9.13 -28.09 6.10
C ILE A 141 8.31 -26.93 6.68
N LEU A 142 7.93 -27.01 7.96
CA LEU A 142 7.21 -25.93 8.62
C LEU A 142 8.05 -24.64 8.74
N VAL A 143 9.34 -24.75 9.04
CA VAL A 143 10.26 -23.58 9.05
C VAL A 143 10.36 -22.94 7.67
N LEU A 144 10.52 -23.72 6.60
CA LEU A 144 10.55 -23.22 5.22
C LEU A 144 9.20 -22.61 4.83
N ALA A 145 8.09 -23.23 5.21
CA ALA A 145 6.75 -22.68 4.99
C ALA A 145 6.60 -21.33 5.71
N PHE A 146 7.05 -21.21 6.96
CA PHE A 146 7.04 -19.95 7.70
C PHE A 146 7.91 -18.88 7.02
N LEU A 147 9.13 -19.25 6.60
CA LEU A 147 10.06 -18.38 5.89
C LEU A 147 9.41 -17.76 4.64
N TYR A 148 8.80 -18.59 3.80
CA TYR A 148 8.28 -18.13 2.51
C TYR A 148 6.87 -17.56 2.57
N ALA A 149 6.01 -18.04 3.46
CA ALA A 149 4.63 -17.55 3.56
C ALA A 149 4.49 -16.31 4.47
N LEU A 150 5.28 -16.24 5.55
CA LEU A 150 5.04 -15.31 6.66
C LEU A 150 6.20 -14.33 6.87
N ALA A 151 7.45 -14.77 6.76
CA ALA A 151 8.61 -13.95 7.15
C ALA A 151 8.95 -12.78 6.20
N ARG A 152 8.38 -12.77 4.98
CA ARG A 152 8.37 -11.59 4.07
C ARG A 152 9.73 -10.87 3.95
N LEU A 153 10.82 -11.63 3.83
CA LEU A 153 12.19 -11.10 3.82
C LEU A 153 12.60 -10.42 2.50
N GLY A 154 11.78 -10.56 1.46
CA GLY A 154 12.15 -10.28 0.07
C GLY A 154 12.90 -11.47 -0.55
N PHE A 155 13.04 -11.47 -1.87
CA PHE A 155 13.52 -12.60 -2.66
C PHE A 155 14.92 -13.06 -2.24
N TRP A 156 15.92 -12.17 -2.29
CA TRP A 156 17.32 -12.55 -2.04
C TRP A 156 17.56 -12.99 -0.59
N TRP A 157 16.98 -12.31 0.39
CA TRP A 157 17.10 -12.70 1.79
C TRP A 157 16.36 -14.01 2.09
N SER A 158 15.20 -14.24 1.46
CA SER A 158 14.49 -15.51 1.60
C SER A 158 15.25 -16.65 0.95
N ALA A 159 15.81 -16.45 -0.25
CA ALA A 159 16.62 -17.43 -0.95
C ALA A 159 17.87 -17.80 -0.15
N PHE A 160 18.61 -16.79 0.33
CA PHE A 160 19.78 -16.99 1.18
C PHE A 160 19.42 -17.76 2.45
N THR A 161 18.41 -17.30 3.19
CA THR A 161 17.99 -17.95 4.45
C THR A 161 17.55 -19.39 4.20
N GLY A 162 16.77 -19.65 3.15
CA GLY A 162 16.28 -20.99 2.81
C GLY A 162 17.40 -21.97 2.49
N TRP A 163 18.39 -21.56 1.68
CA TRP A 163 19.56 -22.40 1.41
C TRP A 163 20.41 -22.66 2.66
N VAL A 164 20.56 -21.67 3.54
CA VAL A 164 21.26 -21.88 4.82
C VAL A 164 20.50 -22.88 5.69
N VAL A 165 19.16 -22.85 5.72
CA VAL A 165 18.34 -23.84 6.44
C VAL A 165 18.55 -25.25 5.90
N VAL A 166 18.56 -25.42 4.57
CA VAL A 166 18.85 -26.72 3.93
C VAL A 166 20.27 -27.20 4.27
N LEU A 167 21.27 -26.33 4.19
CA LEU A 167 22.65 -26.68 4.56
C LEU A 167 22.78 -27.07 6.04
N MET A 168 22.10 -26.36 6.94
CA MET A 168 22.08 -26.71 8.36
C MET A 168 21.46 -28.09 8.61
N TYR A 169 20.45 -28.47 7.82
CA TYR A 169 19.88 -29.81 7.87
C TYR A 169 20.87 -30.87 7.42
N ASP A 170 21.51 -30.69 6.26
CA ASP A 170 22.47 -31.66 5.74
C ASP A 170 23.64 -31.86 6.73
N ILE A 171 24.13 -30.79 7.34
CA ILE A 171 25.17 -30.86 8.39
C ILE A 171 24.68 -31.67 9.59
N ALA A 172 23.44 -31.45 10.06
CA ALA A 172 22.87 -32.18 11.18
C ALA A 172 22.72 -33.67 10.89
N ILE A 173 22.30 -34.02 9.67
CA ILE A 173 22.15 -35.41 9.24
C ILE A 173 23.50 -36.11 9.08
N LEU A 174 24.51 -35.41 8.55
CA LEU A 174 25.87 -35.94 8.48
C LEU A 174 26.47 -36.20 9.87
N ALA A 175 26.13 -35.37 10.87
CA ALA A 175 26.57 -35.55 12.25
C ALA A 175 25.90 -36.77 12.93
N VAL A 176 24.71 -37.16 12.49
CA VAL A 176 23.96 -38.32 12.99
C VAL A 176 24.49 -39.65 12.40
N GLY A 177 24.81 -39.67 11.10
CA GLY A 177 25.47 -40.80 10.43
C GLY A 177 24.55 -41.94 9.93
N ASN A 178 25.05 -42.66 8.92
CA ASN A 178 24.55 -43.93 8.34
C ASN A 178 23.05 -44.04 8.03
N LEU A 179 22.48 -43.03 7.38
CA LEU A 179 21.24 -43.21 6.61
C LEU A 179 21.57 -43.80 5.23
N PRO A 180 20.75 -44.73 4.71
CA PRO A 180 20.85 -45.18 3.33
C PRO A 180 20.83 -44.00 2.34
N ASP A 181 21.68 -44.04 1.33
CA ASP A 181 21.83 -42.96 0.33
C ASP A 181 20.50 -42.55 -0.31
N TYR A 182 19.58 -43.51 -0.54
CA TYR A 182 18.28 -43.21 -1.14
C TYR A 182 17.41 -42.29 -0.27
N ILE A 183 17.52 -42.37 1.06
CA ILE A 183 16.79 -41.50 1.99
C ILE A 183 17.38 -40.08 1.96
N LEU A 184 18.71 -39.97 1.89
CA LEU A 184 19.40 -38.69 1.79
C LEU A 184 19.03 -37.96 0.49
N VAL A 185 18.97 -38.70 -0.63
CA VAL A 185 18.55 -38.17 -1.93
C VAL A 185 17.09 -37.71 -1.89
N ASP A 186 16.18 -38.53 -1.38
CA ASP A 186 14.76 -38.20 -1.26
C ASP A 186 14.54 -36.87 -0.50
N ARG A 187 15.12 -36.76 0.70
CA ARG A 187 15.01 -35.55 1.55
C ARG A 187 15.59 -34.31 0.88
N ASN A 188 16.76 -34.43 0.27
CA ASN A 188 17.40 -33.31 -0.41
C ASN A 188 16.59 -32.82 -1.61
N VAL A 189 15.98 -33.74 -2.37
CA VAL A 189 15.09 -33.39 -3.47
C VAL A 189 13.85 -32.66 -2.95
N VAL A 190 13.21 -33.17 -1.89
CA VAL A 190 12.00 -32.56 -1.30
C VAL A 190 12.29 -31.16 -0.74
N PHE A 191 13.35 -31.01 0.07
CA PHE A 191 13.68 -29.73 0.69
C PHE A 191 14.15 -28.71 -0.33
N SER A 192 14.96 -29.12 -1.31
CA SER A 192 15.34 -28.24 -2.42
C SER A 192 14.10 -27.82 -3.23
N ALA A 193 13.18 -28.73 -3.53
CA ALA A 193 11.97 -28.42 -4.28
C ALA A 193 11.08 -27.40 -3.54
N ILE A 194 10.83 -27.61 -2.24
CA ILE A 194 10.08 -26.65 -1.42
C ILE A 194 10.80 -25.30 -1.36
N ASN A 195 12.13 -25.31 -1.24
CA ASN A 195 12.96 -24.10 -1.24
C ASN A 195 12.82 -23.33 -2.56
N PHE A 196 12.87 -24.01 -3.71
CA PHE A 196 12.68 -23.40 -5.03
C PHE A 196 11.26 -22.84 -5.20
N ILE A 197 10.23 -23.59 -4.82
CA ILE A 197 8.83 -23.11 -4.88
C ILE A 197 8.66 -21.89 -3.97
N GLY A 198 9.22 -21.93 -2.77
CA GLY A 198 9.22 -20.82 -1.84
C GLY A 198 9.94 -19.59 -2.40
N MET A 199 11.09 -19.76 -3.05
CA MET A 199 11.81 -18.69 -3.72
C MET A 199 10.96 -18.03 -4.81
N LEU A 200 10.25 -18.82 -5.62
CA LEU A 200 9.30 -18.30 -6.62
C LEU A 200 8.15 -17.52 -5.97
N ALA A 201 7.60 -18.04 -4.87
CA ALA A 201 6.55 -17.34 -4.12
C ALA A 201 7.05 -16.01 -3.55
N SER A 202 8.24 -15.97 -2.93
CA SER A 202 8.85 -14.74 -2.43
C SER A 202 9.16 -13.74 -3.53
N TYR A 203 9.59 -14.20 -4.71
CA TYR A 203 9.79 -13.36 -5.87
C TYR A 203 8.49 -12.66 -6.29
N LEU A 204 7.41 -13.44 -6.43
CA LEU A 204 6.10 -12.92 -6.82
C LEU A 204 5.53 -11.97 -5.77
N PHE A 205 5.66 -12.29 -4.48
CA PHE A 205 5.21 -11.41 -3.40
C PHE A 205 5.97 -10.09 -3.34
N GLU A 206 7.30 -10.11 -3.53
CA GLU A 206 8.08 -8.88 -3.59
C GLU A 206 7.69 -8.04 -4.82
N TYR A 207 7.51 -8.68 -5.98
CA TYR A 207 7.05 -8.01 -7.18
C TYR A 207 5.68 -7.32 -6.98
N GLU A 208 4.67 -8.04 -6.49
CA GLU A 208 3.35 -7.46 -6.26
C GLU A 208 3.37 -6.38 -5.19
N SER A 209 4.20 -6.51 -4.15
CA SER A 209 4.39 -5.46 -3.14
C SER A 209 4.98 -4.18 -3.73
N LYS A 210 6.00 -4.30 -4.58
CA LYS A 210 6.64 -3.17 -5.26
C LYS A 210 5.68 -2.51 -6.26
N LYS A 211 4.96 -3.31 -7.02
CA LYS A 211 3.93 -2.86 -7.95
C LYS A 211 2.82 -2.09 -7.24
N ALA A 212 2.29 -2.62 -6.14
CA ALA A 212 1.28 -1.94 -5.34
C ALA A 212 1.77 -0.57 -4.82
N PHE A 213 3.00 -0.52 -4.31
CA PHE A 213 3.62 0.72 -3.85
C PHE A 213 3.78 1.75 -4.98
N TYR A 214 4.22 1.32 -6.16
CA TYR A 214 4.36 2.18 -7.34
C TYR A 214 3.02 2.81 -7.74
N PHE A 215 1.96 2.00 -7.88
CA PHE A 215 0.64 2.51 -8.24
C PHE A 215 0.05 3.42 -7.17
N GLN A 216 0.28 3.12 -5.89
CA GLN A 216 -0.15 3.99 -4.79
C GLN A 216 0.49 5.39 -4.89
N GLN A 217 1.79 5.48 -5.16
CA GLN A 217 2.47 6.76 -5.36
C GLN A 217 1.95 7.49 -6.59
N LYS A 218 1.76 6.77 -7.71
CA LYS A 218 1.24 7.35 -8.96
C LYS A 218 -0.15 7.95 -8.77
N SER A 219 -1.07 7.20 -8.13
CA SER A 219 -2.41 7.70 -7.82
C SER A 219 -2.39 8.89 -6.86
N ALA A 220 -1.49 8.92 -5.89
CA ALA A 220 -1.34 10.07 -5.00
C ALA A 220 -0.88 11.34 -5.74
N LEU A 221 0.02 11.19 -6.72
CA LEU A 221 0.46 12.29 -7.57
C LEU A 221 -0.66 12.80 -8.51
N GLU A 222 -1.40 11.89 -9.12
CA GLU A 222 -2.54 12.23 -9.98
C GLU A 222 -3.63 12.97 -9.21
N ARG A 223 -3.95 12.55 -7.97
CA ARG A 223 -4.89 13.27 -7.09
C ARG A 223 -4.44 14.70 -6.81
N LYS A 224 -3.17 14.90 -6.47
CA LYS A 224 -2.63 16.26 -6.24
C LYS A 224 -2.76 17.16 -7.48
N LYS A 225 -2.46 16.62 -8.67
CA LYS A 225 -2.63 17.37 -9.93
C LYS A 225 -4.09 17.72 -10.21
N LEU A 226 -5.01 16.80 -9.93
CA LEU A 226 -6.45 17.06 -10.05
C LEU A 226 -6.92 18.13 -9.07
N ASP A 227 -6.46 18.08 -7.82
CA ASP A 227 -6.80 19.09 -6.82
C ASP A 227 -6.26 20.48 -7.20
N GLU A 228 -5.03 20.55 -7.74
CA GLU A 228 -4.46 21.80 -8.27
C GLU A 228 -5.24 22.31 -9.48
N LEU A 229 -5.59 21.43 -10.42
CA LEU A 229 -6.39 21.80 -11.59
C LEU A 229 -7.78 22.29 -11.20
N ASN A 230 -8.44 21.61 -10.27
CA ASN A 230 -9.75 22.01 -9.75
C ASN A 230 -9.69 23.40 -9.10
N LYS A 231 -8.70 23.67 -8.24
CA LYS A 231 -8.51 25.00 -7.65
C LYS A 231 -8.29 26.09 -8.71
N ASN A 232 -7.47 25.81 -9.71
CA ASN A 232 -7.24 26.75 -10.80
C ASN A 232 -8.50 26.98 -11.64
N LEU A 233 -9.31 25.94 -11.86
CA LEU A 233 -10.60 26.05 -12.53
C LEU A 233 -11.60 26.87 -11.70
N GLU A 234 -11.68 26.65 -10.39
CA GLU A 234 -12.52 27.43 -9.48
C GLU A 234 -12.18 28.91 -9.51
N ILE A 235 -10.89 29.26 -9.45
CA ILE A 235 -10.43 30.65 -9.57
C ILE A 235 -10.84 31.23 -10.92
N LYS A 236 -10.58 30.51 -12.02
CA LYS A 236 -10.91 30.98 -13.37
C LYS A 236 -12.42 31.14 -13.59
N VAL A 237 -13.23 30.25 -13.01
CA VAL A 237 -14.69 30.36 -13.03
C VAL A 237 -15.13 31.61 -12.27
N ALA A 238 -14.60 31.84 -11.07
CA ALA A 238 -14.92 33.03 -10.28
C ALA A 238 -14.55 34.34 -11.02
N GLU A 239 -13.35 34.40 -11.61
CA GLU A 239 -12.90 35.55 -12.43
C GLU A 239 -13.84 35.80 -13.62
N ARG A 240 -14.20 34.76 -14.37
CA ARG A 240 -15.09 34.88 -15.53
C ARG A 240 -16.52 35.23 -15.14
N THR A 241 -17.03 34.71 -14.04
CA THR A 241 -18.34 35.09 -13.51
C THR A 241 -18.35 36.57 -13.13
N GLN A 242 -17.31 37.06 -12.45
CA GLN A 242 -17.20 38.47 -12.09
C GLN A 242 -17.08 39.38 -13.32
N GLU A 243 -16.31 38.98 -14.33
CA GLU A 243 -16.17 39.71 -15.59
C GLU A 243 -17.49 39.76 -16.38
N LEU A 244 -18.22 38.66 -16.41
CA LEU A 244 -19.54 38.58 -17.03
C LEU A 244 -20.56 39.44 -16.28
N GLU A 245 -20.60 39.39 -14.95
CA GLU A 245 -21.49 40.24 -14.15
C GLU A 245 -21.21 41.73 -14.39
N LYS A 246 -19.94 42.12 -14.41
CA LYS A 246 -19.53 43.49 -14.73
C LYS A 246 -19.97 43.90 -16.14
N SER A 247 -19.68 43.08 -17.14
CA SER A 247 -20.04 43.36 -18.54
C SER A 247 -21.55 43.44 -18.72
N ASN A 248 -22.31 42.57 -18.05
CA ASN A 248 -23.78 42.57 -18.08
C ASN A 248 -24.34 43.85 -17.45
N LYS A 249 -23.77 44.29 -16.32
CA LYS A 249 -24.15 45.56 -15.69
C LYS A 249 -23.85 46.77 -16.60
N GLU A 250 -22.65 46.83 -17.18
CA GLU A 250 -22.27 47.90 -18.11
C GLU A 250 -23.18 47.95 -19.35
N LEU A 251 -23.55 46.78 -19.89
CA LEU A 251 -24.47 46.66 -21.01
C LEU A 251 -25.88 47.13 -20.65
N SER A 252 -26.40 46.71 -19.49
CA SER A 252 -27.72 47.13 -18.98
C SER A 252 -27.77 48.66 -18.78
N GLU A 253 -26.75 49.25 -18.18
CA GLU A 253 -26.65 50.70 -18.02
C GLU A 253 -26.56 51.43 -19.38
N ALA A 254 -25.81 50.89 -20.35
CA ALA A 254 -25.72 51.46 -21.68
C ALA A 254 -27.05 51.39 -22.44
N PHE A 255 -27.77 50.28 -22.32
CA PHE A 255 -29.11 50.09 -22.88
C PHE A 255 -30.10 51.10 -22.30
N GLY A 256 -30.11 51.29 -20.97
CA GLY A 256 -30.93 52.30 -20.30
C GLY A 256 -30.63 53.72 -20.78
N ARG A 257 -29.34 54.09 -20.94
CA ARG A 257 -28.94 55.40 -21.51
C ARG A 257 -29.43 55.59 -22.94
N LEU A 258 -29.43 54.53 -23.75
CA LEU A 258 -29.86 54.57 -25.15
C LEU A 258 -31.38 54.80 -25.26
N ILE A 259 -32.18 54.16 -24.39
CA ILE A 259 -33.63 54.38 -24.30
C ILE A 259 -33.94 55.86 -24.02
N ILE A 260 -33.26 56.46 -23.03
CA ILE A 260 -33.44 57.88 -22.69
C ILE A 260 -33.08 58.78 -23.88
N ALA A 261 -31.97 58.50 -24.58
CA ALA A 261 -31.57 59.28 -25.75
C ALA A 261 -32.60 59.18 -26.90
N VAL A 262 -33.14 58.00 -27.18
CA VAL A 262 -34.17 57.79 -28.21
C VAL A 262 -35.49 58.48 -27.84
N SER A 263 -35.91 58.41 -26.57
CA SER A 263 -37.08 59.14 -26.06
C SER A 263 -36.92 60.65 -26.24
N ASN A 264 -35.73 61.19 -25.94
CA ASN A 264 -35.45 62.61 -26.15
C ASN A 264 -35.48 63.01 -27.64
N ILE A 265 -34.96 62.18 -28.55
CA ILE A 265 -34.99 62.45 -30.00
C ILE A 265 -36.43 62.39 -30.55
N THR A 266 -37.23 61.44 -30.09
CA THR A 266 -38.64 61.35 -30.49
C THR A 266 -39.44 62.55 -30.00
N ASN A 267 -39.19 63.03 -28.78
CA ASN A 267 -39.77 64.27 -28.25
C ASN A 267 -39.37 65.53 -29.05
N LEU A 268 -38.18 65.58 -29.64
CA LEU A 268 -37.78 66.71 -30.51
C LEU A 268 -38.61 66.77 -31.81
N ARG A 269 -39.19 65.64 -32.24
CA ARG A 269 -40.01 65.55 -33.45
C ARG A 269 -41.45 66.02 -33.21
N ASP A 270 -41.95 65.90 -31.98
CA ASP A 270 -43.28 66.39 -31.57
C ASP A 270 -43.22 67.12 -30.20
N PRO A 271 -42.91 68.42 -30.19
CA PRO A 271 -42.68 69.18 -28.96
C PRO A 271 -43.90 69.29 -28.04
N THR A 272 -45.10 68.99 -28.54
CA THR A 272 -46.35 69.17 -27.80
C THR A 272 -46.67 68.02 -26.84
N THR A 273 -45.99 66.88 -26.97
CA THR A 273 -46.10 65.72 -26.07
C THR A 273 -44.86 65.50 -25.20
N ALA A 274 -43.86 66.39 -25.27
CA ALA A 274 -42.55 66.20 -24.64
C ALA A 274 -42.58 65.92 -23.12
N THR A 275 -43.55 66.47 -22.39
CA THR A 275 -43.74 66.20 -20.96
C THR A 275 -44.64 65.01 -20.67
N HIS A 276 -45.43 64.55 -21.65
CA HIS A 276 -46.41 63.48 -21.47
C HIS A 276 -45.74 62.13 -21.20
N HIS A 277 -44.71 61.76 -21.96
CA HIS A 277 -44.06 60.46 -21.82
C HIS A 277 -43.32 60.31 -20.47
N GLU A 278 -42.70 61.38 -19.97
CA GLU A 278 -42.04 61.39 -18.67
C GLU A 278 -43.04 61.32 -17.49
N GLU A 279 -44.16 62.02 -17.60
CA GLU A 279 -45.24 61.95 -16.60
C GLU A 279 -45.93 60.59 -16.61
N THR A 280 -46.22 60.03 -17.79
CA THR A 280 -46.80 58.69 -17.93
C THR A 280 -45.88 57.62 -17.35
N ALA A 281 -44.56 57.72 -17.57
CA ALA A 281 -43.60 56.79 -16.96
C ALA A 281 -43.58 56.89 -15.42
N LYS A 282 -43.62 58.10 -14.86
CA LYS A 282 -43.70 58.30 -13.40
C LYS A 282 -44.99 57.73 -12.81
N ILE A 283 -46.13 57.96 -13.48
CA ILE A 283 -47.44 57.44 -13.06
C ILE A 283 -47.46 55.91 -13.14
N ALA A 284 -46.94 55.33 -14.23
CA ALA A 284 -46.88 53.89 -14.43
C ALA A 284 -46.05 53.20 -13.35
N VAL A 285 -44.86 53.72 -13.02
CA VAL A 285 -44.01 53.17 -11.94
C VAL A 285 -44.70 53.27 -10.58
N PHE A 286 -45.29 54.43 -10.26
CA PHE A 286 -46.02 54.62 -9.00
C PHE A 286 -47.20 53.65 -8.84
N LEU A 287 -47.95 53.40 -9.92
CA LEU A 287 -49.01 52.39 -9.94
C LEU A 287 -48.45 50.98 -9.78
N GLY A 288 -47.34 50.67 -10.45
CA GLY A 288 -46.66 49.38 -10.33
C GLY A 288 -46.19 49.09 -8.89
N GLU A 289 -45.61 50.09 -8.21
CA GLU A 289 -45.18 49.97 -6.81
C GLU A 289 -46.37 49.67 -5.89
N LYS A 290 -47.51 50.35 -6.12
CA LYS A 290 -48.75 50.10 -5.39
C LYS A 290 -49.34 48.71 -5.64
N LEU A 291 -49.00 48.09 -6.76
CA LEU A 291 -49.41 46.73 -7.12
C LEU A 291 -48.40 45.67 -6.64
N ASN A 292 -47.36 46.04 -5.89
CA ASN A 292 -46.27 45.15 -5.44
C ASN A 292 -45.56 44.43 -6.61
N LEU A 293 -45.38 45.12 -7.75
CA LEU A 293 -44.49 44.61 -8.79
C LEU A 293 -43.05 44.55 -8.28
N ASP A 294 -42.32 43.53 -8.70
CA ASP A 294 -40.91 43.38 -8.38
C ASP A 294 -40.06 44.38 -9.17
N HIS A 295 -38.83 44.59 -8.70
CA HIS A 295 -37.98 45.68 -9.17
C HIS A 295 -37.64 45.59 -10.67
N GLU A 296 -37.57 44.38 -11.22
CA GLU A 296 -37.34 44.13 -12.66
C GLU A 296 -38.56 44.54 -13.48
N SER A 297 -39.77 44.13 -13.05
CA SER A 297 -41.04 44.52 -13.67
C SER A 297 -41.29 46.04 -13.63
N LEU A 298 -40.84 46.73 -12.59
CA LEU A 298 -40.97 48.20 -12.48
C LEU A 298 -40.05 48.93 -13.47
N ASP A 299 -38.82 48.46 -13.67
CA ASP A 299 -37.90 49.03 -14.65
C ASP A 299 -38.39 48.78 -16.09
N ASP A 300 -38.89 47.58 -16.38
CA ASP A 300 -39.49 47.26 -17.69
C ASP A 300 -40.73 48.12 -17.96
N LEU A 301 -41.60 48.31 -16.96
CA LEU A 301 -42.79 49.16 -17.06
C LEU A 301 -42.43 50.62 -17.32
N ARG A 302 -41.37 51.12 -16.66
CA ARG A 302 -40.83 52.47 -16.89
C ARG A 302 -40.30 52.64 -18.31
N ILE A 303 -39.53 51.66 -18.81
CA ILE A 303 -38.97 51.68 -20.15
C ILE A 303 -40.09 51.64 -21.20
N ALA A 304 -41.06 50.75 -21.04
CA ALA A 304 -42.21 50.65 -21.93
C ALA A 304 -43.01 51.97 -21.97
N ALA A 305 -43.22 52.60 -20.81
CA ALA A 305 -43.92 53.88 -20.70
C ALA A 305 -43.10 55.07 -21.26
N LEU A 306 -41.78 55.00 -21.35
CA LEU A 306 -40.96 56.03 -22.00
C LEU A 306 -40.95 55.92 -23.54
N LEU A 307 -41.37 54.77 -24.08
CA LEU A 307 -41.33 54.43 -25.51
C LEU A 307 -42.73 54.32 -26.16
N HIS A 308 -43.81 54.50 -25.38
CA HIS A 308 -45.19 54.52 -25.89
C HIS A 308 -45.46 55.77 -26.74
#